data_AF-A0A4R9PK63-F1
#
_entry.id   AF-A0A4R9PK63-F1
#
_cell.length_a   1.000
_cell.length_b   1.000
_cell.length_c   1.000
_cell.angle_alpha   90.00
_cell.angle_beta   90.00
_cell.angle_gamma   90.00
#
_symmetry.space_group_name_H-M   'P 1'
#
loop_
_entity.id
_entity.type
_entity.pdbx_description
1 polymer ?
#
loop_
_entity_poly.entity_id
_entity_poly.type
_entity_poly.pdbx_seq_one_letter_code
_entity_poly.pdbx_strand_id
1 'polypeptide(L)'
;GRGILPVNWTAHPTALLPLWLADDSGAPYLGDPRRALARILDRYAALGLTPVTATELEFYLVDPTSQRPVGPVSPVTGRRLDSDAALSIDEVDDFEAFIHDIYEAC
;
A
#
# COMPACT_ATOMS: atom_id res chain seq x y z
N GLY A 1 15.63 -8.57 5.58
CA GLY A 1 14.78 -7.56 4.93
C GLY A 1 14.11 -8.17 3.72
N ARG A 2 13.11 -7.50 3.14
CA ARG A 2 12.51 -7.94 1.87
C ARG A 2 13.58 -7.89 0.76
N GLY A 3 13.62 -8.90 -0.11
CA GLY A 3 14.57 -9.00 -1.21
C GLY A 3 14.29 -8.01 -2.35
N ILE A 4 14.95 -8.20 -3.50
CA ILE A 4 14.69 -7.45 -4.73
C ILE A 4 13.24 -7.69 -5.17
N LEU A 5 12.52 -6.62 -5.52
CA LEU A 5 11.14 -6.68 -6.01
C LEU A 5 11.09 -6.28 -7.49
N PRO A 6 10.47 -7.09 -8.36
CA PRO A 6 10.26 -6.70 -9.74
C PRO A 6 9.28 -5.51 -9.81
N VAL A 7 9.54 -4.58 -10.73
CA VAL A 7 8.64 -3.47 -11.05
C VAL A 7 8.13 -3.71 -12.47
N ASN A 8 6.98 -4.35 -12.57
CA ASN A 8 6.40 -4.86 -13.82
C ASN A 8 5.53 -3.84 -14.57
N TRP A 9 5.32 -2.64 -14.01
CA TRP A 9 4.54 -1.56 -14.62
C TRP A 9 5.38 -0.49 -15.34
N THR A 10 6.70 -0.68 -15.46
CA THR A 10 7.60 0.25 -16.15
C THR A 10 7.94 -0.25 -17.56
N ALA A 11 8.17 0.68 -18.49
CA ALA A 11 8.51 0.35 -19.89
C ALA A 11 9.84 -0.43 -20.06
N HIS A 12 10.72 -0.37 -19.07
CA HIS A 12 11.98 -1.11 -19.06
C HIS A 12 12.05 -2.03 -17.83
N PRO A 13 12.74 -3.19 -17.92
CA PRO A 13 12.94 -4.07 -16.77
C PRO A 13 13.56 -3.32 -15.60
N THR A 14 12.77 -3.16 -14.53
CA THR A 14 13.14 -2.36 -13.36
C THR A 14 12.96 -3.20 -12.11
N ALA A 15 13.78 -2.94 -11.10
CA ALA A 15 13.71 -3.61 -9.82
C ALA A 15 13.82 -2.60 -8.67
N LEU A 16 13.01 -2.78 -7.63
CA LEU A 16 13.08 -2.03 -6.38
C LEU A 16 13.94 -2.82 -5.38
N LEU A 17 15.02 -2.20 -4.91
CA LEU A 17 15.88 -2.75 -3.86
C LEU A 17 15.70 -1.94 -2.56
N PRO A 18 15.10 -2.53 -1.50
CA PRO A 18 14.97 -1.85 -0.22
C PRO A 18 16.32 -1.72 0.50
N LEU A 19 16.82 -0.49 0.69
CA LEU A 19 18.14 -0.21 1.30
C LEU A 19 18.02 0.43 2.69
N TRP A 20 18.80 -0.07 3.65
CA TRP A 20 18.85 0.51 4.99
C TRP A 20 19.80 1.69 5.03
N LEU A 21 19.40 2.76 5.73
CA LEU A 21 20.29 3.88 5.96
C LEU A 21 21.30 3.56 7.08
N ALA A 22 22.50 4.10 6.91
CA ALA A 22 23.56 4.15 7.89
C ALA A 22 24.07 5.59 7.98
N ASP A 23 24.63 5.97 9.13
CA ASP A 23 25.33 7.25 9.27
C ASP A 23 26.75 7.19 8.69
N ASP A 24 27.47 8.32 8.75
CA ASP A 24 28.82 8.45 8.22
C ASP A 24 29.85 7.53 8.91
N SER A 25 29.53 7.02 10.11
CA SER A 25 30.36 6.03 10.82
C SER A 25 30.07 4.59 10.39
N GLY A 26 29.05 4.39 9.55
CA GLY A 26 28.55 3.08 9.15
C GLY A 26 27.58 2.46 10.15
N ALA A 27 27.24 3.16 11.23
CA ALA A 27 26.28 2.67 12.21
C ALA A 27 24.84 2.77 11.66
N PRO A 28 23.91 1.90 12.09
CA PRO A 28 22.51 1.98 11.68
C PRO A 28 21.88 3.34 11.97
N TYR A 29 21.33 4.00 10.95
CA TYR A 29 20.67 5.28 11.13
C TYR A 29 19.31 5.08 11.82
N LEU A 30 19.13 5.68 13.00
CA LEU A 30 17.93 5.47 13.81
C LEU A 30 16.68 6.22 13.30
N GLY A 31 16.84 7.13 12.35
CA GLY A 31 15.71 7.73 11.63
C GLY A 31 15.14 6.83 10.52
N ASP A 32 15.77 5.69 10.21
CA ASP A 32 15.20 4.68 9.32
C ASP A 32 14.13 3.87 10.09
N PRO A 33 12.84 3.97 9.74
CA PRO A 33 11.77 3.27 10.46
C PRO A 33 11.91 1.74 10.39
N ARG A 34 12.58 1.19 9.37
CA ARG A 34 12.82 -0.25 9.26
C ARG A 34 13.93 -0.71 10.20
N ARG A 35 14.91 0.14 10.50
CA ARG A 35 15.88 -0.10 11.58
C ARG A 35 15.20 -0.04 12.94
N ALA A 36 14.30 0.92 13.14
CA ALA A 36 13.52 1.01 14.37
C ALA A 36 12.65 -0.24 14.58
N LEU A 37 11.95 -0.71 13.55
CA LEU A 37 11.16 -1.95 13.60
C LEU A 37 12.03 -3.18 13.87
N ALA A 38 13.18 -3.32 13.20
CA ALA A 38 14.09 -4.45 13.43
C ALA A 38 14.50 -4.56 14.91
N ARG A 39 14.82 -3.43 15.55
CA ARG A 39 15.15 -3.40 17.00
C ARG A 39 13.99 -3.81 17.89
N ILE A 40 12.74 -3.54 17.50
CA ILE A 40 11.56 -3.99 18.24
C ILE A 40 11.39 -5.50 18.08
N LEU A 41 11.59 -6.03 16.87
CA LEU A 41 11.52 -7.47 16.60
C LEU A 41 12.61 -8.25 17.37
N ASP A 42 13.83 -7.72 17.47
CA ASP A 42 14.90 -8.32 18.28
C ASP A 42 14.50 -8.47 19.75
N ARG A 43 13.75 -7.49 20.30
CA ARG A 43 13.25 -7.54 21.68
C ARG A 43 12.16 -8.60 21.88
N TYR A 44 11.27 -8.79 20.90
CA TYR A 44 10.32 -9.91 20.94
C TYR A 44 11.02 -11.26 20.85
N ALA A 45 12.00 -11.38 19.95
CA ALA A 45 12.79 -12.60 19.78
C ALA A 45 13.55 -12.99 21.06
N ALA A 46 14.12 -12.01 21.77
CA ALA A 46 14.78 -12.23 23.07
C ALA A 46 13.84 -12.79 24.16
N LEU A 47 12.52 -12.58 24.01
CA LEU A 47 11.48 -13.14 24.88
C LEU A 47 10.90 -14.46 24.37
N GLY A 48 11.40 -14.99 23.24
CA GLY A 48 10.83 -16.17 22.59
C GLY A 48 9.45 -15.93 21.96
N LEU A 49 9.10 -14.68 21.69
CA LEU A 49 7.80 -14.29 21.14
C LEU A 49 7.90 -13.95 19.64
N THR A 50 6.83 -14.24 18.91
CA THR A 50 6.68 -13.84 17.50
C THR A 50 5.45 -12.93 17.37
N PRO A 51 5.64 -11.62 17.15
CA PRO A 51 4.50 -10.71 16.97
C PRO A 51 3.83 -10.99 15.62
N VAL A 52 2.50 -11.04 15.63
CA VAL A 52 1.67 -11.17 14.42
C VAL A 52 0.85 -9.88 14.28
N THR A 53 0.89 -9.29 13.09
CA THR A 53 0.16 -8.05 12.79
C THR A 53 -0.73 -8.27 11.57
N ALA A 54 -1.97 -7.78 11.65
CA ALA A 54 -2.85 -7.64 10.49
C ALA A 54 -3.04 -6.13 10.25
N THR A 55 -2.66 -5.68 9.06
CA THR A 55 -2.79 -4.26 8.67
C THR A 55 -3.88 -4.15 7.62
N GLU A 56 -4.81 -3.24 7.84
CA GLU A 56 -5.80 -2.82 6.84
C GLU A 56 -5.35 -1.49 6.25
N LEU A 57 -5.43 -1.36 4.92
CA LEU A 57 -5.10 -0.14 4.19
C LEU A 57 -6.34 0.32 3.45
N GLU A 58 -6.90 1.43 3.89
CA GLU A 58 -8.00 2.11 3.20
C GLU A 58 -7.45 3.05 2.13
N PHE A 59 -8.18 3.16 1.02
CA PHE A 59 -7.89 4.10 -0.06
C PHE A 59 -9.19 4.64 -0.65
N TYR A 60 -9.07 5.72 -1.41
CA TYR A 60 -10.21 6.35 -2.10
C TYR A 60 -9.92 6.40 -3.59
N LEU A 61 -10.93 6.06 -4.40
CA LEU A 61 -10.96 6.42 -5.80
C LEU A 61 -11.39 7.88 -5.93
N VAL A 62 -10.74 8.62 -6.83
CA VAL A 62 -11.07 10.03 -7.09
C VAL A 62 -11.08 10.30 -8.58
N ASP A 63 -11.90 11.26 -8.99
CA ASP A 63 -11.90 11.76 -10.37
C ASP A 63 -10.61 12.55 -10.65
N PRO A 64 -9.74 12.09 -11.58
CA PRO A 64 -8.47 12.75 -11.86
C PRO A 64 -8.63 14.07 -12.63
N THR A 65 -9.81 14.36 -13.18
CA THR A 65 -10.08 15.60 -13.94
C THR A 65 -10.46 16.78 -13.04
N SER A 66 -10.82 16.49 -11.79
CA SER A 66 -11.24 17.51 -10.82
C SER A 66 -10.04 18.16 -10.13
N GLN A 67 -10.14 19.48 -9.89
CA GLN A 67 -9.16 20.23 -9.09
C GLN A 67 -9.29 19.96 -7.57
N ARG A 68 -10.31 19.21 -7.17
CA ARG A 68 -10.56 18.80 -5.78
C ARG A 68 -10.90 17.32 -5.73
N PRO A 69 -10.56 16.59 -4.66
CA PRO A 69 -10.95 15.20 -4.49
C PRO A 69 -12.48 15.09 -4.51
N VAL A 70 -13.01 14.46 -5.55
CA VAL A 70 -14.43 14.14 -5.68
C VAL A 70 -14.53 12.69 -6.12
N GLY A 71 -15.63 12.03 -5.77
CA GLY A 71 -15.86 10.63 -6.11
C GLY A 71 -15.74 10.38 -7.62
N PRO A 72 -15.30 9.17 -8.01
CA PRO A 72 -15.17 8.80 -9.41
C PRO A 72 -16.54 8.75 -10.08
N VAL A 73 -16.52 8.66 -11.41
CA VAL A 73 -17.71 8.31 -12.19
C VAL A 73 -17.75 6.80 -12.34
N SER A 74 -18.88 6.18 -12.01
CA SER A 74 -19.09 4.75 -12.21
C SER A 74 -18.88 4.39 -13.69
N PRO A 75 -18.07 3.37 -14.00
CA PRO A 75 -17.85 2.93 -15.38
C PRO A 75 -19.09 2.22 -15.97
N VAL A 76 -20.03 1.78 -15.13
CA VAL A 76 -21.25 1.07 -15.53
C VAL A 76 -22.41 2.04 -15.71
N THR A 77 -22.69 2.87 -14.69
CA THR A 77 -23.88 3.74 -14.68
C THR A 77 -23.62 5.14 -15.22
N GLY A 78 -22.34 5.55 -15.33
CA GLY A 78 -21.95 6.92 -15.70
C GLY A 78 -22.32 7.97 -14.65
N ARG A 79 -22.82 7.55 -13.48
CA ARG A 79 -23.15 8.45 -12.38
C ARG A 79 -21.93 8.71 -11.52
N ARG A 80 -21.83 9.93 -11.01
CA ARG A 80 -20.81 10.27 -10.03
C ARG A 80 -21.22 9.71 -8.68
N LEU A 81 -20.27 9.11 -7.97
CA LEU A 81 -20.45 8.73 -6.58
C LEU A 81 -20.41 10.02 -5.75
N ASP A 82 -21.53 10.35 -5.12
CA ASP A 82 -21.74 11.56 -4.32
C ASP A 82 -22.21 11.26 -2.89
N SER A 83 -22.17 9.99 -2.47
CA SER A 83 -22.60 9.54 -1.15
C SER A 83 -21.59 8.59 -0.49
N ASP A 84 -21.59 8.56 0.85
CA ASP A 84 -20.80 7.62 1.65
C ASP A 84 -21.52 6.26 1.68
N ALA A 85 -21.36 5.46 0.64
CA ALA A 85 -21.98 4.14 0.55
C ALA A 85 -20.95 3.02 0.76
N ALA A 86 -20.23 3.08 1.88
CA ALA A 86 -19.14 2.16 2.24
C ALA A 86 -19.53 0.65 2.24
N LEU A 87 -20.83 0.33 2.23
CA LEU A 87 -21.37 -1.04 2.17
C LEU A 87 -22.32 -1.25 0.97
N SER A 88 -22.30 -0.36 -0.02
CA SER A 88 -23.13 -0.49 -1.22
C SER A 88 -22.63 -1.62 -2.10
N ILE A 89 -23.47 -2.66 -2.25
CA ILE A 89 -23.18 -3.77 -3.15
C ILE A 89 -23.10 -3.28 -4.60
N ASP A 90 -23.98 -2.35 -4.99
CA ASP A 90 -24.02 -1.81 -6.34
C ASP A 90 -22.75 -1.02 -6.68
N GLU A 91 -22.20 -0.27 -5.73
CA GLU A 91 -20.94 0.46 -5.96
C GLU A 91 -19.74 -0.48 -6.02
N VAL A 92 -19.72 -1.54 -5.20
CA VAL A 92 -18.68 -2.58 -5.29
C VAL A 92 -18.73 -3.28 -6.65
N ASP A 93 -19.93 -3.60 -7.15
CA ASP A 93 -20.14 -4.23 -8.46
C ASP A 93 -19.71 -3.30 -9.60
N ASP A 94 -20.10 -2.02 -9.54
CA ASP A 94 -19.73 -1.01 -10.53
C ASP A 94 -18.19 -0.86 -10.69
N PHE A 95 -17.41 -1.09 -9.62
CA PHE A 95 -15.94 -1.02 -9.64
C PHE A 95 -15.24 -2.39 -9.54
N GLU A 96 -15.96 -3.50 -9.74
CA GLU A 96 -15.45 -4.86 -9.56
C GLU A 96 -14.14 -5.08 -10.31
N ALA A 97 -14.08 -4.69 -11.59
CA ALA A 97 -12.89 -4.88 -12.42
C ALA A 97 -11.63 -4.23 -11.82
N PHE A 98 -11.75 -3.01 -11.28
CA PHE A 98 -10.63 -2.33 -10.64
C PHE A 98 -10.23 -2.99 -9.31
N ILE A 99 -11.22 -3.39 -8.51
CA ILE A 99 -10.95 -4.07 -7.24
C ILE A 99 -10.28 -5.42 -7.49
N HIS A 100 -10.71 -6.15 -8.53
CA HIS A 100 -10.08 -7.38 -8.96
C HIS A 100 -8.61 -7.18 -9.37
N ASP A 101 -8.31 -6.12 -10.15
CA ASP A 101 -6.93 -5.78 -10.53
C ASP A 101 -6.04 -5.50 -9.29
N ILE A 102 -6.57 -4.89 -8.23
CA ILE A 102 -5.85 -4.72 -6.97
C ILE A 102 -5.54 -6.08 -6.32
N TYR A 103 -6.54 -6.97 -6.26
CA TYR A 103 -6.36 -8.29 -5.66
C TYR A 103 -5.34 -9.14 -6.42
N GLU A 104 -5.34 -9.11 -7.75
CA GLU A 104 -4.36 -9.84 -8.57
C GLU A 104 -2.93 -9.27 -8.43
N ALA A 105 -2.80 -7.97 -8.15
CA ALA A 105 -1.51 -7.31 -7.99
C ALA A 105 -0.84 -7.53 -6.61
N CYS A 106 -1.59 -8.00 -5.60
CA CYS A 106 -1.16 -8.07 -4.19
C CYS A 106 -0.92 -9.51 -3.71
#